data_AF-A0A3A0DCK5-F1
#
_entry.id   AF-A0A3A0DCK5-F1
#
_cell.length_a   1.000
_cell.length_b   1.000
_cell.length_c   1.000
_cell.angle_alpha   90.00
_cell.angle_beta   90.00
_cell.angle_gamma   90.00
#
_symmetry.space_group_name_H-M   'P 1'
#
loop_
_entity.id
_entity.type
_entity.pdbx_description
1 polymer ?
#
loop_
_entity_poly.entity_id
_entity_poly.type
_entity_poly.pdbx_seq_one_letter_code
_entity_poly.pdbx_strand_id
1 'polypeptide(L)'
;MRDLVLPSEALVTLIARGDEVVPPTGNTRLRGWDQVTVLALPESEERVRKALLASFESETPAEAAEPAPAALSADEQATLDALRGHAVLLGHGRVGAILAGMLRRADKPFVVIEQDGLIVKRLRRQGALALAGSADSSAALDRAGIAHARMLLVTTASVISTQTAIEYAQSVNPEIDVISRVHFAEQRDRLERLPRTRT
;
A
#
# COMPACT_ATOMS: atom_id res chain seq x y z
N MET A 1 10.82 8.93 0.77
CA MET A 1 10.11 8.65 2.01
C MET A 1 8.68 9.10 1.77
N ARG A 2 7.68 8.20 1.85
CA ARG A 2 6.31 8.51 1.38
C ARG A 2 5.54 9.43 2.31
N ASP A 3 5.89 9.43 3.59
CA ASP A 3 5.10 10.07 4.65
C ASP A 3 5.83 11.30 5.25
N LEU A 4 6.94 11.71 4.62
CA LEU A 4 7.72 12.88 5.01
C LEU A 4 7.71 13.90 3.87
N VAL A 5 7.09 15.06 4.11
CA VAL A 5 7.04 16.18 3.16
C VAL A 5 8.05 17.23 3.59
N LEU A 6 9.25 17.16 3.01
CA LEU A 6 10.28 18.18 3.23
C LEU A 6 10.11 19.36 2.25
N PRO A 7 10.53 20.57 2.63
CA PRO A 7 10.66 21.68 1.69
C PRO A 7 11.64 21.33 0.56
N SER A 8 11.46 21.94 -0.62
CA SER A 8 12.26 21.67 -1.83
C SER A 8 13.77 21.89 -1.64
N GLU A 9 14.14 22.71 -0.67
CA GLU A 9 15.52 23.08 -0.36
C GLU A 9 16.17 22.16 0.69
N ALA A 10 15.53 21.05 1.06
CA ALA A 10 16.01 20.11 2.06
C ALA A 10 16.16 18.68 1.51
N LEU A 11 17.28 18.05 1.84
CA LEU A 11 17.63 16.70 1.40
C LEU A 11 18.03 15.84 2.59
N VAL A 12 17.38 14.69 2.74
CA VAL A 12 17.84 13.65 3.67
C VAL A 12 19.05 12.96 3.07
N THR A 13 20.19 13.04 3.75
CA THR A 13 21.45 12.45 3.28
C THR A 13 21.74 11.10 3.91
N LEU A 14 21.36 10.93 5.18
CA LEU A 14 21.67 9.74 5.95
C LEU A 14 20.52 9.41 6.90
N ILE A 15 20.23 8.12 7.01
CA ILE A 15 19.38 7.56 8.06
C ILE A 15 20.19 6.45 8.71
N ALA A 16 20.48 6.58 10.01
CA ALA A 16 21.13 5.54 10.80
C ALA A 16 20.12 4.91 11.78
N ARG A 17 20.15 3.60 11.89
CA ARG A 17 19.27 2.81 12.76
C ARG A 17 20.13 1.89 13.61
N GLY A 18 20.47 2.35 14.81
CA GLY A 18 21.54 1.73 15.59
C GLY A 18 22.84 1.81 14.81
N ASP A 19 23.48 0.66 14.57
CA ASP A 19 24.76 0.57 13.84
C ASP A 19 24.58 0.40 12.32
N GLU A 20 23.34 0.37 11.81
CA GLU A 20 23.06 0.19 10.39
C GLU A 20 22.77 1.52 9.68
N VAL A 21 23.32 1.67 8.47
CA VAL A 21 22.97 2.77 7.56
C VAL A 21 21.84 2.35 6.63
N VAL A 22 20.76 3.12 6.64
CA VAL A 22 19.56 2.91 5.83
C VAL A 22 19.51 3.96 4.71
N PRO A 23 19.43 3.56 3.43
CA PRO A 23 19.38 4.52 2.34
C PRO A 23 18.05 5.32 2.35
N PRO A 24 18.08 6.65 2.15
CA PRO A 24 16.88 7.50 2.14
C PRO A 24 16.17 7.41 0.79
N THR A 25 15.45 6.32 0.57
CA THR A 25 14.70 6.08 -0.66
C THR A 25 13.27 6.60 -0.58
N GLY A 26 12.58 6.61 -1.72
CA GLY A 26 11.14 6.85 -1.80
C GLY A 26 10.30 6.04 -0.81
N ASN A 27 10.73 4.82 -0.47
CA ASN A 27 9.99 3.87 0.37
C ASN A 27 10.53 3.76 1.80
N THR A 28 11.61 4.47 2.14
CA THR A 28 12.17 4.41 3.50
C THR A 28 11.18 5.00 4.50
N ARG A 29 10.87 4.21 5.54
CA ARG A 29 10.04 4.61 6.69
C ARG A 29 10.96 4.92 7.88
N LEU A 30 10.77 6.10 8.46
CA LEU A 30 11.47 6.51 9.68
C LEU A 30 10.86 5.82 10.91
N ARG A 31 11.70 5.53 11.88
CA ARG A 31 11.33 5.05 13.21
C ARG A 31 11.69 6.10 14.25
N GLY A 32 11.04 6.06 15.41
CA GLY A 32 11.24 7.06 16.48
C GLY A 32 12.67 7.15 17.02
N TRP A 33 13.50 6.15 16.76
CA TRP A 33 14.92 6.07 17.15
C TRP A 33 15.88 6.11 15.95
N ASP A 34 15.39 6.38 14.74
CA ASP A 34 16.27 6.61 13.60
C ASP A 34 16.99 7.96 13.78
N GLN A 35 18.31 7.99 13.58
CA GLN A 35 19.05 9.22 13.47
C GLN A 35 19.07 9.68 12.01
N VAL A 36 18.58 10.89 11.75
CA VAL A 36 18.43 11.43 10.38
C VAL A 36 19.32 12.65 10.22
N THR A 37 20.17 12.65 9.18
CA THR A 37 20.92 13.82 8.78
C THR A 37 20.24 14.47 7.58
N VAL A 38 19.97 15.78 7.69
CA VAL A 38 19.34 16.57 6.64
C VAL A 38 20.25 17.75 6.30
N LEU A 39 20.48 17.96 5.00
CA LEU A 39 21.06 19.18 4.48
C LEU A 39 19.93 20.12 4.07
N ALA A 40 19.94 21.35 4.57
CA ALA A 40 18.94 22.36 4.26
C ALA A 40 19.55 23.77 4.32
N LEU A 41 18.88 24.73 3.69
CA LEU A 41 19.19 26.15 3.85
C LEU A 41 18.78 26.63 5.26
N PRO A 42 19.51 27.58 5.88
CA PRO A 42 19.21 28.06 7.25
C PRO A 42 17.77 28.55 7.42
N GLU A 43 17.22 29.26 6.45
CA GLU A 43 15.84 29.76 6.46
C GLU A 43 14.77 28.66 6.43
N SER A 44 15.15 27.43 6.07
CA SER A 44 14.25 26.28 5.98
C SER A 44 14.33 25.36 7.20
N GLU A 45 15.26 25.60 8.14
CA GLU A 45 15.51 24.74 9.30
C GLU A 45 14.22 24.43 10.09
N GLU A 46 13.43 25.45 10.39
CA GLU A 46 12.21 25.31 11.17
C GLU A 46 11.13 24.48 10.45
N ARG A 47 11.03 24.63 9.12
CA ARG A 47 10.11 23.84 8.29
C ARG A 47 10.55 22.38 8.23
N VAL A 48 11.85 22.13 8.11
CA VAL A 48 12.44 20.79 8.14
C VAL A 48 12.19 20.12 9.49
N ARG A 49 12.47 20.83 10.59
CA ARG A 49 12.25 20.34 11.95
C ARG A 49 10.79 19.96 12.17
N LYS A 50 9.85 20.85 11.80
CA LYS A 50 8.41 20.57 11.90
C LYS A 50 7.99 19.38 11.06
N ALA A 51 8.48 19.25 9.84
CA ALA A 51 8.17 18.12 8.97
C ALA A 51 8.65 16.78 9.55
N LEU A 52 9.87 16.75 10.12
CA LEU A 52 10.43 15.56 10.77
C LEU A 52 9.67 15.16 12.03
N LEU A 53 9.28 16.13 12.86
CA LEU A 53 8.52 15.88 14.10
C LEU A 53 7.06 15.50 13.81
N ALA A 54 6.43 16.12 12.80
CA ALA A 54 5.07 15.79 12.39
C ALA A 54 4.90 14.34 11.94
N SER A 55 5.96 13.70 11.42
CA SER A 55 5.98 12.26 11.12
C SER A 55 5.85 11.38 12.36
N PHE A 56 5.95 11.94 13.58
CA PHE A 56 5.79 11.27 14.86
C PHE A 56 4.63 11.83 15.70
N GLU A 57 4.20 13.08 15.47
CA GLU A 57 3.04 13.70 16.15
C GLU A 57 1.68 13.12 15.71
N SER A 58 1.62 12.34 14.64
CA SER A 58 0.42 11.56 14.26
C SER A 58 0.03 10.47 15.28
N GLU A 59 0.76 10.34 16.39
CA GLU A 59 0.37 9.57 17.57
C GLU A 59 -0.13 10.46 18.73
N THR A 60 -0.94 11.49 18.46
CA THR A 60 -1.74 12.10 19.54
C THR A 60 -3.06 11.34 19.68
N PRO A 61 -3.32 10.65 20.82
CA PRO A 61 -4.51 9.85 21.04
C PRO A 61 -5.69 10.75 21.37
N ALA A 62 -6.54 11.04 20.38
CA ALA A 62 -7.79 11.73 20.58
C ALA A 62 -8.91 11.09 19.76
N GLU A 63 -9.27 9.85 20.11
CA GLU A 63 -10.67 9.46 20.26
C GLU A 63 -10.73 8.12 21.01
N ALA A 64 -11.70 8.03 21.91
CA ALA A 64 -11.92 6.93 22.84
C ALA A 64 -11.63 5.55 22.24
N ALA A 65 -10.90 4.73 23.00
CA ALA A 65 -10.76 3.27 22.92
C ALA A 65 -11.60 2.58 21.82
N GLU A 66 -11.19 2.72 20.56
CA GLU A 66 -11.54 1.75 19.52
C GLU A 66 -10.46 0.68 19.53
N PRO A 67 -10.81 -0.61 19.50
CA PRO A 67 -9.83 -1.67 19.53
C PRO A 67 -8.84 -1.52 18.36
N ALA A 68 -7.63 -2.05 18.56
CA ALA A 68 -6.61 -2.30 17.54
C ALA A 68 -7.26 -2.72 16.20
N PRO A 69 -6.73 -2.32 15.03
CA PRO A 69 -7.40 -2.42 13.73
C PRO A 69 -8.07 -3.79 13.60
N ALA A 70 -9.38 -3.80 13.83
CA ALA A 70 -10.08 -5.00 14.24
C ALA A 70 -10.05 -6.04 13.13
N ALA A 71 -10.20 -7.31 13.50
CA ALA A 71 -10.70 -8.31 12.58
C ALA A 71 -11.92 -7.75 11.81
N LEU A 72 -12.13 -8.19 10.57
CA LEU A 72 -13.34 -7.83 9.85
C LEU A 72 -14.55 -8.15 10.73
N SER A 73 -15.54 -7.25 10.74
CA SER A 73 -16.84 -7.59 11.32
C SER A 73 -17.44 -8.80 10.60
N ALA A 74 -18.35 -9.51 11.25
CA ALA A 74 -19.02 -10.67 10.66
C ALA A 74 -19.71 -10.29 9.34
N ASP A 75 -20.31 -9.10 9.25
CA ASP A 75 -20.97 -8.59 8.05
C ASP A 75 -19.98 -8.27 6.92
N GLU A 76 -18.84 -7.65 7.25
CA GLU A 76 -17.78 -7.40 6.27
C GLU A 76 -17.20 -8.72 5.74
N GLN A 77 -16.99 -9.71 6.62
CA GLN A 77 -16.49 -11.03 6.23
C GLN A 77 -17.51 -11.75 5.35
N ALA A 78 -18.79 -11.75 5.71
CA ALA A 78 -19.85 -12.35 4.89
C ALA A 78 -19.97 -11.67 3.52
N THR A 79 -19.84 -10.34 3.47
CA THR A 79 -19.82 -9.58 2.21
C THR A 79 -18.65 -10.01 1.34
N LEU A 80 -17.45 -10.09 1.93
CA LEU A 80 -16.22 -10.52 1.27
C LEU A 80 -16.35 -11.93 0.69
N ASP A 81 -16.88 -12.87 1.47
CA ASP A 81 -17.05 -14.27 1.07
C ASP A 81 -18.08 -14.44 -0.06
N ALA A 82 -19.04 -13.51 -0.16
CA ALA A 82 -20.05 -13.46 -1.21
C ALA A 82 -19.58 -12.77 -2.50
N LEU A 83 -18.46 -12.03 -2.48
CA LEU A 83 -18.00 -11.29 -3.66
C LEU A 83 -17.61 -12.21 -4.82
N ARG A 84 -18.10 -11.87 -6.01
CA ARG A 84 -17.74 -12.53 -7.27
C ARG A 84 -17.53 -11.47 -8.34
N GLY A 85 -16.58 -11.70 -9.25
CA GLY A 85 -16.32 -10.80 -10.38
C GLY A 85 -15.81 -9.40 -9.97
N HIS A 86 -15.36 -9.24 -8.73
CA HIS A 86 -14.81 -8.00 -8.18
C HIS A 86 -13.35 -7.80 -8.58
N ALA A 87 -12.84 -6.60 -8.33
CA ALA A 87 -11.42 -6.30 -8.44
C ALA A 87 -10.70 -6.50 -7.08
N VAL A 88 -9.51 -7.07 -7.09
CA VAL A 88 -8.60 -7.07 -5.95
C VAL A 88 -7.52 -6.02 -6.23
N LEU A 89 -7.41 -5.02 -5.36
CA LEU A 89 -6.45 -3.93 -5.47
C LEU A 89 -5.34 -4.08 -4.44
N LEU A 90 -4.11 -4.30 -4.90
CA LEU A 90 -2.92 -4.37 -4.05
C LEU A 90 -2.30 -2.97 -3.92
N GLY A 91 -2.38 -2.43 -2.72
CA GLY A 91 -1.86 -1.12 -2.36
C GLY A 91 -2.87 0.01 -2.55
N HIS A 92 -2.87 0.95 -1.62
CA HIS A 92 -3.69 2.16 -1.58
C HIS A 92 -2.84 3.41 -1.37
N GLY A 93 -1.69 3.46 -2.04
CA GLY A 93 -0.90 4.68 -2.17
C GLY A 93 -1.50 5.63 -3.22
N ARG A 94 -0.67 6.54 -3.78
CA ARG A 94 -1.09 7.54 -4.78
C ARG A 94 -1.92 6.96 -5.94
N VAL A 95 -1.43 5.89 -6.58
CA VAL A 95 -2.11 5.26 -7.74
C VAL A 95 -3.29 4.42 -7.28
N GLY A 96 -3.13 3.61 -6.23
CA GLY A 96 -4.21 2.78 -5.69
C GLY A 96 -5.42 3.60 -5.24
N ALA A 97 -5.21 4.79 -4.65
CA ALA A 97 -6.29 5.69 -4.26
C ALA A 97 -7.08 6.21 -5.48
N ILE A 98 -6.40 6.54 -6.58
CA ILE A 98 -7.05 6.96 -7.83
C ILE A 98 -7.87 5.81 -8.41
N LEU A 99 -7.31 4.60 -8.51
CA LEU A 99 -8.00 3.42 -9.03
C LEU A 99 -9.21 3.04 -8.17
N ALA A 100 -9.06 3.03 -6.84
CA ALA A 100 -10.16 2.81 -5.92
C ALA A 100 -11.28 3.85 -6.11
N GLY A 101 -10.91 5.13 -6.30
CA GLY A 101 -11.88 6.18 -6.61
C GLY A 101 -12.61 5.97 -7.94
N MET A 102 -11.90 5.49 -8.97
CA MET A 102 -12.50 5.15 -10.26
C MET A 102 -13.46 3.96 -10.15
N LEU A 103 -13.06 2.90 -9.44
CA LEU A 103 -13.90 1.72 -9.20
C LEU A 103 -15.18 2.09 -8.44
N ARG A 104 -15.08 2.91 -7.40
CA ARG A 104 -16.25 3.45 -6.68
C ARG A 104 -17.20 4.22 -7.59
N ARG A 105 -16.68 5.16 -8.39
CA ARG A 105 -17.51 5.95 -9.31
C ARG A 105 -18.19 5.11 -10.39
N ALA A 106 -17.55 4.01 -10.79
CA ALA A 106 -18.08 3.07 -11.78
C ALA A 106 -18.96 1.97 -11.18
N ASP A 107 -19.26 2.05 -9.88
CA ASP A 107 -20.01 1.05 -9.11
C ASP A 107 -19.49 -0.38 -9.33
N LYS A 108 -18.17 -0.52 -9.36
CA LYS A 108 -17.50 -1.83 -9.50
C LYS A 108 -17.10 -2.33 -8.12
N PRO A 109 -17.52 -3.54 -7.71
CA PRO A 109 -17.12 -4.09 -6.42
C PRO A 109 -15.62 -4.36 -6.40
N PHE A 110 -14.98 -4.02 -5.28
CA PHE A 110 -13.54 -4.24 -5.11
C PHE A 110 -13.14 -4.39 -3.65
N VAL A 111 -11.99 -5.04 -3.44
CA VAL A 111 -11.33 -5.21 -2.15
C VAL A 111 -9.93 -4.63 -2.24
N VAL A 112 -9.51 -3.92 -1.19
CA VAL A 112 -8.15 -3.39 -1.08
C VAL A 112 -7.33 -4.24 -0.13
N ILE A 113 -6.12 -4.65 -0.53
CA ILE A 113 -5.12 -5.20 0.38
C ILE A 113 -4.05 -4.14 0.59
N GLU A 114 -3.84 -3.73 1.84
CA GLU A 114 -2.89 -2.68 2.20
C GLU A 114 -2.11 -3.06 3.45
N GLN A 115 -0.81 -2.76 3.46
CA GLN A 115 0.07 -3.09 4.57
C GLN A 115 -0.07 -2.09 5.72
N ASP A 116 -0.40 -0.84 5.39
CA ASP A 116 -0.62 0.21 6.37
C ASP A 116 -1.99 0.10 7.06
N GLY A 117 -1.98 -0.33 8.32
CA GLY A 117 -3.19 -0.52 9.12
C GLY A 117 -4.02 0.76 9.33
N LEU A 118 -3.41 1.94 9.31
CA LEU A 118 -4.15 3.22 9.41
C LEU A 118 -4.94 3.49 8.13
N ILE A 119 -4.37 3.17 6.97
CA ILE A 119 -5.06 3.28 5.68
C ILE A 119 -6.23 2.30 5.62
N VAL A 120 -6.02 1.05 6.06
CA VAL A 120 -7.08 0.03 6.15
C VAL A 120 -8.23 0.51 7.04
N LYS A 121 -7.91 1.02 8.24
CA LYS A 121 -8.92 1.54 9.18
C LYS A 121 -9.72 2.68 8.56
N ARG A 122 -9.04 3.62 7.90
CA ARG A 122 -9.68 4.74 7.20
C ARG A 122 -10.60 4.27 6.07
N LEU A 123 -10.16 3.30 5.27
CA LEU A 123 -10.96 2.75 4.17
C LEU A 123 -12.24 2.06 4.67
N ARG A 124 -12.15 1.28 5.74
CA ARG A 124 -13.32 0.62 6.34
C ARG A 124 -14.32 1.61 6.92
N ARG A 125 -13.85 2.66 7.60
CA ARG A 125 -14.74 3.77 8.06
C ARG A 125 -15.47 4.47 6.91
N GLN A 126 -14.93 4.40 5.70
CA GLN A 126 -15.56 4.92 4.48
C GLN A 126 -16.46 3.88 3.78
N GLY A 127 -16.74 2.74 4.42
CA GLY A 127 -17.55 1.66 3.88
C GLY A 127 -16.85 0.80 2.83
N ALA A 128 -15.52 0.89 2.71
CA ALA A 128 -14.77 0.08 1.75
C ALA A 128 -14.31 -1.25 2.36
N LEU A 129 -14.34 -2.33 1.58
CA LEU A 129 -13.71 -3.59 1.96
C LEU A 129 -12.19 -3.47 1.85
N ALA A 130 -11.50 -3.57 2.98
CA ALA A 130 -10.05 -3.47 3.05
C ALA A 130 -9.47 -4.52 4.01
N LEU A 131 -8.36 -5.14 3.61
CA LEU A 131 -7.61 -6.14 4.35
C LEU A 131 -6.22 -5.60 4.69
N ALA A 132 -5.79 -5.82 5.93
CA ALA A 132 -4.40 -5.64 6.31
C ALA A 132 -3.58 -6.82 5.79
N GLY A 133 -2.56 -6.56 4.98
CA GLY A 133 -1.71 -7.61 4.42
C GLY A 133 -0.67 -7.08 3.45
N SER A 134 0.39 -7.89 3.25
CA SER A 134 1.35 -7.65 2.17
C SER A 134 0.80 -8.16 0.84
N ALA A 135 1.23 -7.56 -0.26
CA ALA A 135 0.80 -7.90 -1.61
C ALA A 135 1.14 -9.35 -2.02
N ASP A 136 2.22 -9.91 -1.47
CA ASP A 136 2.69 -11.28 -1.69
C ASP A 136 2.10 -12.31 -0.70
N SER A 137 1.20 -11.90 0.18
CA SER A 137 0.55 -12.81 1.11
C SER A 137 -0.56 -13.59 0.40
N SER A 138 -0.32 -14.88 0.15
CA SER A 138 -1.34 -15.81 -0.35
C SER A 138 -2.60 -15.79 0.52
N ALA A 139 -2.43 -15.84 1.85
CA ALA A 139 -3.54 -15.78 2.79
C ALA A 139 -4.35 -14.47 2.69
N ALA A 140 -3.72 -13.33 2.38
CA ALA A 140 -4.44 -12.08 2.15
C ALA A 140 -5.19 -12.08 0.81
N LEU A 141 -4.60 -12.66 -0.24
CA LEU A 141 -5.23 -12.83 -1.55
C LEU A 141 -6.42 -13.79 -1.49
N ASP A 142 -6.29 -14.91 -0.77
CA ASP A 142 -7.38 -15.86 -0.52
C ASP A 142 -8.53 -15.20 0.21
N ARG A 143 -8.24 -14.49 1.29
CA ARG A 143 -9.24 -13.72 2.02
C ARG A 143 -9.89 -12.67 1.13
N ALA A 144 -9.16 -12.04 0.22
CA ALA A 144 -9.73 -11.10 -0.74
C ALA A 144 -10.61 -11.77 -1.82
N GLY A 145 -10.78 -13.10 -1.79
CA GLY A 145 -11.58 -13.83 -2.76
C GLY A 145 -10.94 -13.89 -4.14
N ILE A 146 -9.61 -13.96 -4.24
CA ILE A 146 -8.88 -13.94 -5.52
C ILE A 146 -9.34 -15.04 -6.49
N ALA A 147 -9.75 -16.20 -5.94
CA ALA A 147 -10.31 -17.33 -6.68
C ALA A 147 -11.55 -16.98 -7.53
N HIS A 148 -12.25 -15.91 -7.18
CA HIS A 148 -13.47 -15.48 -7.86
C HIS A 148 -13.41 -14.04 -8.36
N ALA A 149 -12.26 -13.40 -8.22
CA ALA A 149 -12.04 -12.04 -8.71
C ALA A 149 -12.00 -12.04 -10.24
N ARG A 150 -12.50 -10.95 -10.83
CA ARG A 150 -12.37 -10.72 -12.28
C ARG A 150 -11.00 -10.14 -12.63
N MET A 151 -10.43 -9.35 -11.71
CA MET A 151 -9.25 -8.57 -12.00
C MET A 151 -8.36 -8.38 -10.77
N LEU A 152 -7.05 -8.49 -10.97
CA LEU A 152 -6.03 -8.09 -10.01
C LEU A 152 -5.36 -6.79 -10.47
N LEU A 153 -5.41 -5.76 -9.63
CA LEU A 153 -4.76 -4.47 -9.84
C LEU A 153 -3.55 -4.36 -8.90
N VAL A 154 -2.34 -4.35 -9.45
CA VAL A 154 -1.12 -4.30 -8.65
C VAL A 154 -0.52 -2.90 -8.71
N THR A 155 -0.56 -2.17 -7.60
CA THR A 155 -0.02 -0.80 -7.51
C THR A 155 1.17 -0.67 -6.56
N THR A 156 1.64 -1.79 -6.01
CA THR A 156 2.87 -1.83 -5.22
C THR A 156 4.10 -1.56 -6.10
N ALA A 157 5.13 -0.96 -5.50
CA ALA A 157 6.40 -0.70 -6.17
C ALA A 157 7.39 -1.88 -6.06
N SER A 158 7.05 -2.91 -5.26
CA SER A 158 7.90 -4.08 -5.06
C SER A 158 7.81 -5.01 -6.27
N VAL A 159 8.94 -5.17 -6.97
CA VAL A 159 9.06 -6.07 -8.13
C VAL A 159 8.80 -7.52 -7.73
N ILE A 160 9.36 -7.96 -6.60
CA ILE A 160 9.22 -9.34 -6.09
C ILE A 160 7.75 -9.57 -5.69
N SER A 161 7.20 -8.71 -4.83
CA SER A 161 5.84 -8.90 -4.34
C SER A 161 4.80 -8.83 -5.46
N THR A 162 5.05 -8.01 -6.48
CA THR A 162 4.21 -7.96 -7.69
C THR A 162 4.19 -9.30 -8.41
N GLN A 163 5.36 -9.86 -8.72
CA GLN A 163 5.42 -11.13 -9.43
C GLN A 163 4.81 -12.27 -8.61
N THR A 164 5.17 -12.39 -7.33
CA THR A 164 4.63 -13.43 -6.45
C THR A 164 3.12 -13.35 -6.35
N ALA A 165 2.54 -12.15 -6.24
CA ALA A 165 1.09 -11.98 -6.20
C ALA A 165 0.41 -12.42 -7.49
N ILE A 166 1.00 -12.09 -8.65
CA ILE A 166 0.46 -12.43 -9.97
C ILE A 166 0.50 -13.93 -10.21
N GLU A 167 1.66 -14.56 -9.95
CA GLU A 167 1.84 -16.01 -10.09
C GLU A 167 0.87 -16.76 -9.19
N TYR A 168 0.72 -16.32 -7.94
CA TYR A 168 -0.23 -16.93 -7.02
C TYR A 168 -1.67 -16.76 -7.51
N ALA A 169 -2.09 -15.54 -7.86
CA ALA A 169 -3.44 -15.26 -8.34
C ALA A 169 -3.79 -16.10 -9.58
N GLN A 170 -2.86 -16.26 -10.52
CA GLN A 170 -3.05 -17.08 -11.71
C GLN A 170 -3.10 -18.58 -11.42
N SER A 171 -2.35 -19.06 -10.42
CA SER A 171 -2.40 -20.46 -10.01
C SER A 171 -3.74 -20.84 -9.36
N VAL A 172 -4.36 -19.90 -8.64
CA VAL A 172 -5.68 -20.08 -8.01
C VAL A 172 -6.84 -19.77 -8.97
N ASN A 173 -6.67 -18.77 -9.84
CA ASN A 173 -7.66 -18.31 -10.80
C ASN A 173 -6.99 -18.05 -12.17
N PRO A 174 -6.89 -19.08 -13.03
CA PRO A 174 -6.27 -18.97 -14.34
C PRO A 174 -6.94 -17.94 -15.27
N GLU A 175 -8.19 -17.57 -14.97
CA GLU A 175 -9.00 -16.66 -15.77
C GLU A 175 -8.93 -15.19 -15.30
N ILE A 176 -8.09 -14.88 -14.31
CA ILE A 176 -7.97 -13.52 -13.79
C ILE A 176 -7.22 -12.59 -14.76
N ASP A 177 -7.78 -11.40 -15.01
CA ASP A 177 -7.06 -10.35 -15.73
C ASP A 177 -6.16 -9.57 -14.76
N VAL A 178 -4.93 -9.28 -15.17
CA VAL A 178 -3.95 -8.59 -14.32
C VAL A 178 -3.54 -7.28 -14.96
N ILE A 179 -3.61 -6.20 -14.20
CA ILE A 179 -3.03 -4.90 -14.55
C ILE A 179 -2.03 -4.53 -13.48
N SER A 180 -0.76 -4.40 -13.86
CA SER A 180 0.33 -4.15 -12.92
C SER A 180 1.11 -2.90 -13.28
N ARG A 181 1.32 -2.02 -12.31
CA ARG A 181 2.21 -0.87 -12.52
C ARG A 181 3.67 -1.32 -12.58
N VAL A 182 4.36 -0.93 -13.64
CA VAL A 182 5.82 -1.13 -13.79
C VAL A 182 6.60 0.17 -13.63
N HIS A 183 7.78 0.08 -13.03
CA HIS A 183 8.71 1.20 -12.87
C HIS A 183 9.90 1.14 -13.83
N PHE A 184 10.23 -0.06 -14.33
CA PHE A 184 11.39 -0.31 -15.18
C PHE A 184 11.00 -1.19 -16.37
N ALA A 185 11.71 -1.05 -17.50
CA ALA A 185 11.44 -1.82 -18.72
C ALA A 185 11.66 -3.33 -18.52
N GLU A 186 12.72 -3.72 -17.80
CA GLU A 186 13.01 -5.13 -17.53
C GLU A 186 11.90 -5.83 -16.74
N GLN A 187 11.25 -5.09 -15.81
CA GLN A 187 10.11 -5.59 -15.06
C GLN A 187 8.90 -5.82 -15.97
N ARG A 188 8.67 -4.92 -16.92
CA ARG A 188 7.60 -5.05 -17.94
C ARG A 188 7.76 -6.33 -18.73
N ASP A 189 8.93 -6.54 -19.34
CA ASP A 189 9.19 -7.70 -20.18
C ASP A 189 8.99 -9.02 -19.42
N ARG A 190 9.27 -9.03 -18.12
CA ARG A 190 9.06 -10.20 -17.27
C ARG A 190 7.59 -10.43 -16.95
N LEU A 191 6.84 -9.37 -16.65
CA LEU A 191 5.42 -9.47 -16.30
C LEU A 191 4.53 -9.71 -17.51
N GLU A 192 4.85 -9.17 -18.68
CA GLU A 192 4.09 -9.39 -19.93
C GLU A 192 4.19 -10.85 -20.44
N ARG A 193 5.18 -11.62 -19.97
CA ARG A 193 5.25 -13.07 -20.22
C ARG A 193 4.24 -13.87 -19.40
N LEU A 194 3.69 -13.27 -18.34
CA LEU A 194 2.66 -13.92 -17.53
C LEU A 194 1.30 -13.83 -18.25
N PRO A 195 0.49 -14.90 -18.24
CA PRO A 195 -0.81 -14.90 -18.92
C PRO A 195 -1.69 -13.72 -18.50
N ARG A 196 -2.44 -13.15 -19.45
CA ARG A 196 -3.47 -12.12 -19.17
C ARG A 196 -2.96 -10.91 -18.34
N THR A 197 -1.67 -10.61 -18.43
CA THR A 197 -1.03 -9.54 -17.67
C THR A 197 -0.70 -8.36 -18.57
N ARG A 198 -1.09 -7.16 -18.14
CA ARG A 198 -0.82 -5.87 -18.81
C ARG A 198 -0.10 -4.94 -17.84
N THR A 199 0.80 -4.11 -18.36
CA THR A 199 1.61 -3.21 -17.53
C THR A 199 1.64 -1.76 -17.99
#